data_AF-A0A367ARX3-F1
#
_entry.id   AF-A0A367ARX3-F1
#
_cell.length_a   1.000
_cell.length_b   1.000
_cell.length_c   1.000
_cell.angle_alpha   90.00
_cell.angle_beta   90.00
_cell.angle_gamma   90.00
#
_symmetry.space_group_name_H-M   'P 1'
#
loop_
_entity.id
_entity.type
_entity.pdbx_description
1 polymer ?
#
loop_
_entity_poly.entity_id
_entity_poly.type
_entity_poly.pdbx_seq_one_letter_code
_entity_poly.pdbx_strand_id
1 'polypeptide(L)' 'MSAPQPSPTARRERLVGLLVLGIAFVLLVSSPTWFASDRTGVGVAQVVVAAFLAGVGAVLLRRASR' A
#
# COMPACT_ATOMS: atom_id res chain seq x y z
N MET A 1 29.72 -3.55 -17.03
CA MET A 1 29.31 -2.41 -16.19
C MET A 1 28.32 -2.91 -15.16
N SER A 2 28.73 -3.02 -13.90
CA SER A 2 27.81 -3.38 -12.81
C SER A 2 26.88 -2.20 -12.55
N ALA A 3 25.56 -2.43 -12.62
CA ALA A 3 24.58 -1.38 -12.33
C ALA A 3 24.77 -0.85 -10.90
N PRO A 4 24.55 0.46 -10.64
CA PRO A 4 24.53 0.99 -9.29
C PRO A 4 23.53 0.19 -8.45
N GLN A 5 24.04 -0.59 -7.50
CA GLN A 5 23.17 -1.35 -6.61
C GLN A 5 22.61 -0.38 -5.57
N PRO A 6 21.27 -0.27 -5.44
CA PRO A 6 20.69 0.53 -4.38
C PRO A 6 21.14 -0.01 -3.03
N SER A 7 21.30 0.89 -2.05
CA SER A 7 21.68 0.51 -0.70
C SER A 7 20.70 -0.52 -0.12
N PRO A 8 21.14 -1.42 0.78
CA PRO A 8 20.25 -2.43 1.39
C PRO A 8 18.99 -1.84 2.04
N THR A 9 19.11 -0.63 2.60
CA THR A 9 17.99 0.12 3.17
C THR A 9 17.00 0.59 2.10
N ALA A 10 17.47 1.16 0.98
CA ALA A 10 16.60 1.56 -0.13
C ALA A 10 15.87 0.36 -0.76
N ARG A 11 16.55 -0.79 -0.90
CA ARG A 11 15.89 -2.03 -1.37
C ARG A 11 14.78 -2.46 -0.42
N ARG A 12 15.02 -2.43 0.90
CA ARG A 12 14.02 -2.80 1.91
C ARG A 12 12.83 -1.84 1.88
N GLU A 13 13.07 -0.53 1.84
CA GLU A 13 12.01 0.49 1.76
C GLU A 13 11.14 0.28 0.52
N ARG A 14 11.73 -0.02 -0.63
CA ARG A 14 10.99 -0.34 -1.86
C ARG A 14 10.09 -1.56 -1.69
N LEU A 15 10.63 -2.66 -1.16
CA LEU A 15 9.86 -3.91 -0.96
C LEU A 15 8.71 -3.71 0.04
N VAL A 16 8.97 -3.03 1.16
CA VAL A 16 7.93 -2.70 2.14
C VAL A 16 6.88 -1.78 1.53
N GLY A 17 7.29 -0.76 0.77
CA GLY A 17 6.38 0.13 0.06
C GLY A 17 5.46 -0.62 -0.91
N LEU A 18 6.01 -1.55 -1.69
CA LEU A 18 5.24 -2.40 -2.60
C LEU A 18 4.28 -3.33 -1.86
N LEU A 19 4.72 -3.94 -0.75
CA LEU A 19 3.86 -4.78 0.09
C LEU A 19 2.67 -3.98 0.63
N VAL A 20 2.94 -2.81 1.21
CA VAL A 20 1.91 -1.93 1.77
C VAL A 20 0.92 -1.49 0.69
N LEU A 21 1.39 -1.17 -0.51
CA LEU A 21 0.52 -0.87 -1.66
C LEU A 21 -0.32 -2.08 -2.08
N GLY A 22 0.25 -3.28 -2.08
CA GLY A 22 -0.48 -4.52 -2.35
C GLY A 22 -1.60 -4.76 -1.34
N ILE A 23 -1.34 -4.53 -0.04
CA ILE A 23 -2.36 -4.62 1.02
C ILE A 23 -3.46 -3.59 0.78
N ALA A 24 -3.10 -2.34 0.51
CA ALA A 24 -4.08 -1.29 0.20
C ALA A 24 -4.96 -1.66 -0.99
N PHE A 25 -4.37 -2.25 -2.04
CA PHE A 25 -5.10 -2.73 -3.21
C PHE A 25 -6.10 -3.85 -2.87
N VAL A 26 -5.67 -4.86 -2.10
CA VAL A 26 -6.54 -5.96 -1.66
C VAL A 26 -7.71 -5.44 -0.80
N LEU A 27 -7.44 -4.50 0.10
CA LEU A 27 -8.49 -3.87 0.91
C LEU A 27 -9.47 -3.09 0.03
N LEU A 28 -9.01 -2.42 -1.02
CA LEU A 28 -9.90 -1.68 -1.91
C LEU A 28 -10.79 -2.63 -2.73
N VAL A 29 -10.18 -3.66 -3.34
CA VAL A 29 -10.89 -4.66 -4.16
C VAL A 29 -11.89 -5.47 -3.33
N SER A 30 -11.61 -5.73 -2.05
CA SER A 30 -12.53 -6.44 -1.16
C SER A 30 -13.64 -5.56 -0.57
N SER A 31 -13.51 -4.22 -0.63
CA SER A 31 -14.48 -3.31 0.01
C SER A 31 -15.93 -3.47 -0.43
N PRO A 32 -16.28 -3.80 -1.70
CA PRO A 32 -17.67 -3.99 -2.13
C PRO A 32 -18.44 -5.04 -1.32
N THR A 33 -17.75 -6.04 -0.75
CA THR A 33 -18.37 -7.10 0.04
C THR A 33 -19.10 -6.57 1.28
N TRP A 34 -18.56 -5.53 1.91
CA TRP A 34 -19.17 -4.91 3.09
C TRP A 34 -20.41 -4.10 2.74
N PHE A 35 -20.34 -3.35 1.63
CA PHE A 35 -21.47 -2.57 1.14
C PHE A 35 -22.62 -3.46 0.67
N ALA A 36 -22.30 -4.59 0.04
CA ALA A 36 -23.30 -5.60 -0.34
C ALA A 36 -23.96 -6.29 0.86
N SER A 37 -23.36 -6.21 2.05
CA SER A 37 -23.86 -6.82 3.29
C SER A 37 -24.56 -5.81 4.22
N ASP A 38 -24.92 -4.61 3.72
CA ASP A 38 -25.45 -3.48 4.52
C ASP A 38 -24.54 -3.04 5.69
N ARG A 39 -23.24 -3.39 5.64
CA ARG A 39 -22.23 -3.02 6.66
C ARG A 39 -21.42 -1.79 6.22
N THR A 40 -22.12 -0.72 5.86
CA THR A 40 -21.52 0.50 5.29
C THR A 40 -20.42 1.10 6.17
N GLY A 41 -20.60 1.13 7.50
CA GLY A 41 -19.59 1.65 8.43
C GLY A 41 -18.25 0.90 8.35
N VAL A 42 -18.28 -0.43 8.21
CA VAL A 42 -17.08 -1.25 8.03
C VAL A 42 -16.43 -0.98 6.68
N GLY A 43 -17.25 -0.89 5.62
CA GLY A 43 -16.78 -0.56 4.28
C GLY A 43 -16.04 0.78 4.23
N VAL A 44 -16.62 1.83 4.84
CA VAL A 44 -15.99 3.15 4.93
C VAL A 44 -14.67 3.09 5.72
N ALA A 45 -14.66 2.46 6.89
CA ALA A 45 -13.44 2.31 7.69
C ALA A 45 -12.33 1.59 6.89
N GLN A 46 -12.68 0.52 6.17
CA GLN A 46 -11.75 -0.21 5.32
C GLN A 46 -11.18 0.66 4.20
N VAL A 47 -12.01 1.47 3.52
CA VAL A 47 -11.55 2.39 2.47
C VAL A 47 -10.60 3.45 3.03
N VAL A 48 -10.89 4.01 4.20
CA VAL A 48 -10.00 4.98 4.86
C VAL A 48 -8.65 4.34 5.18
N VAL A 49 -8.64 3.11 5.73
CA VAL A 49 -7.40 2.37 6.00
C VAL A 49 -6.63 2.09 4.71
N ALA A 50 -7.31 1.65 3.65
CA ALA A 50 -6.70 1.42 2.34
C ALA A 50 -6.04 2.70 1.79
N ALA A 51 -6.72 3.84 1.89
CA ALA A 51 -6.18 5.13 1.46
C ALA A 51 -4.93 5.54 2.26
N PHE A 52 -4.97 5.37 3.59
CA PHE A 52 -3.82 5.63 4.45
C PHE A 52 -2.61 4.76 4.07
N LEU A 53 -2.82 3.45 3.92
CA LEU A 53 -1.77 2.51 3.50
C LEU A 53 -1.23 2.88 2.11
N ALA A 54 -2.09 3.23 1.15
CA ALA A 54 -1.64 3.68 -0.17
C ALA A 54 -0.73 4.91 -0.07
N GLY A 55 -1.07 5.88 0.79
CA GLY A 55 -0.22 7.04 1.09
C GLY A 55 1.15 6.64 1.65
N VAL A 56 1.18 5.79 2.68
CA VAL A 56 2.44 5.31 3.29
C VAL A 56 3.29 4.53 2.29
N GLY A 57 2.68 3.59 1.56
CA GLY A 57 3.37 2.78 0.55
C GLY A 57 3.96 3.64 -0.58
N ALA A 58 3.22 4.66 -1.04
CA ALA A 58 3.71 5.62 -2.02
C ALA A 58 4.88 6.46 -1.49
N VAL A 59 4.84 6.89 -0.22
CA VAL A 59 5.95 7.63 0.42
C VAL A 59 7.20 6.76 0.52
N LEU A 60 7.07 5.50 0.96
CA LEU A 60 8.20 4.56 1.04
C LEU A 60 8.81 4.30 -0.34
N LEU A 61 7.97 4.13 -1.37
CA LEU A 61 8.44 3.91 -2.73
C LEU A 61 9.16 5.15 -3.30
N ARG A 62 8.65 6.36 -3.00
CA ARG A 62 9.31 7.62 -3.38
C ARG A 62 10.66 7.80 -2.69
N ARG A 63 10.77 7.43 -1.41
CA ARG A 63 12.04 7.50 -0.66
C ARG A 63 13.07 6.54 -1.22
N ALA A 64 12.68 5.30 -1.51
CA ALA A 64 13.57 4.29 -2.06
C ALA A 64 14.06 4.60 -3.49
N SER A 65 13.42 5.54 -4.17
CA SER A 65 13.76 5.97 -5.54
C SER A 65 14.59 7.26 -5.58
N ARG A 66 14.83 7.88 -4.42
CA ARG A 66 15.77 8.99 -4.24
C ARG A 66 17.12 8.44 -3.79
#